data_AF-A0A1M5GRQ4-F1
#
_entry.id   AF-A0A1M5GRQ4-F1
#
_cell.length_a   1.000
_cell.length_b   1.000
_cell.length_c   1.000
_cell.angle_alpha   90.00
_cell.angle_beta   90.00
_cell.angle_gamma   90.00
#
_symmetry.space_group_name_H-M   'P 1'
#
loop_
_entity.id
_entity.type
_entity.pdbx_description
1 polymer ?
#
loop_
_entity_poly.entity_id
_entity_poly.type
_entity_poly.pdbx_seq_one_letter_code
_entity_poly.pdbx_strand_id
1 'polypeptide(L)'
;MKGAGETMSWRLDLPTITTNQTAVIRCNHSLVSPYYLQWYLNSSLGQHYFNGMSEGTNINKVTAKTLSVMPIDLPPLEQQHQIETIHKNWLAQKETHQRLIANGDIYFDQLCTQIQSGNQS
;
A
#
# COMPACT_ATOMS: atom_id res chain seq x y z
N MET A 1 -12.00 -7.70 -8.28
CA MET A 1 -10.85 -7.63 -9.21
C MET A 1 -10.30 -6.22 -9.23
N LYS A 2 -9.00 -6.07 -8.94
CA LYS A 2 -8.14 -4.89 -8.61
C LYS A 2 -7.53 -5.19 -7.23
N GLY A 3 -6.24 -5.19 -6.97
CA GLY A 3 -4.99 -5.04 -7.71
C GLY A 3 -3.88 -5.30 -6.67
N ALA A 4 -2.72 -5.78 -7.11
CA ALA A 4 -1.62 -6.22 -6.24
C ALA A 4 -1.23 -5.19 -5.14
N GLY A 5 -1.01 -5.68 -3.91
CA GLY A 5 -0.19 -4.98 -2.91
C GLY A 5 -0.89 -4.13 -1.83
N GLU A 6 -2.19 -4.29 -1.58
CA GLU A 6 -2.85 -3.56 -0.48
C GLU A 6 -2.49 -4.17 0.89
N THR A 7 -1.45 -3.65 1.53
CA THR A 7 -1.14 -3.98 2.93
C THR A 7 -1.97 -3.10 3.86
N MET A 8 -3.01 -3.70 4.47
CA MET A 8 -3.80 -3.09 5.53
C MET A 8 -3.14 -3.35 6.89
N SER A 9 -2.88 -2.28 7.64
CA SER A 9 -2.47 -2.38 9.05
C SER A 9 -3.71 -2.71 9.88
N TRP A 10 -3.94 -4.00 10.13
CA TRP A 10 -4.99 -4.45 11.05
C TRP A 10 -4.51 -4.27 12.49
N ARG A 11 -5.35 -3.70 13.36
CA ARG A 11 -5.15 -3.77 14.82
C ARG A 11 -5.19 -5.25 15.22
N LEU A 12 -4.04 -5.80 15.63
CA LEU A 12 -3.86 -7.22 16.00
C LEU A 12 -4.63 -7.63 17.27
N ASP A 13 -5.33 -6.69 17.91
CA ASP A 13 -6.01 -6.86 19.19
C ASP A 13 -7.34 -7.64 19.07
N LEU A 14 -7.72 -8.05 17.85
CA LEU A 14 -8.94 -8.80 17.56
C LEU A 14 -8.63 -10.14 16.87
N PRO A 15 -9.36 -11.23 17.23
CA PRO A 15 -9.21 -12.50 16.55
C PRO A 15 -9.56 -12.33 15.06
N THR A 16 -8.56 -12.55 14.19
CA THR A 16 -8.68 -12.36 12.73
C THR A 16 -8.62 -13.71 12.03
N ILE A 17 -9.60 -13.99 11.16
CA ILE A 17 -9.61 -15.15 10.27
C ILE A 17 -9.08 -14.71 8.91
N THR A 18 -8.07 -15.39 8.39
CA THR A 18 -7.46 -15.06 7.10
C THR A 18 -7.61 -16.20 6.10
N THR A 19 -7.58 -15.90 4.80
CA THR A 19 -7.64 -16.92 3.74
C THR A 19 -6.24 -17.47 3.46
N ASN A 20 -6.14 -18.67 2.88
CA ASN A 20 -4.86 -19.31 2.53
C ASN A 20 -3.96 -18.49 1.58
N GLN A 21 -4.47 -17.41 0.99
CA GLN A 21 -3.73 -16.52 0.09
C GLN A 21 -3.09 -15.31 0.81
N THR A 22 -3.14 -15.29 2.14
CA THR A 22 -2.60 -14.19 2.96
C THR A 22 -1.55 -14.73 3.93
N ALA A 23 -0.47 -13.97 4.10
CA ALA A 23 0.58 -14.27 5.06
C ALA A 23 0.51 -13.28 6.23
N VAL A 24 0.56 -13.80 7.45
CA VAL A 24 0.68 -12.98 8.66
C VAL A 24 2.15 -12.87 9.02
N ILE A 25 2.69 -11.66 8.95
CA ILE A 25 4.09 -11.38 9.29
C ILE A 25 4.13 -10.85 10.72
N ARG A 26 4.87 -11.54 11.60
CA ARG A 26 5.16 -11.09 12.96
C ARG A 26 6.61 -10.65 13.02
N CYS A 27 6.86 -9.53 13.69
CA CYS A 27 8.18 -8.97 13.81
C CYS A 27 8.55 -8.70 15.27
N ASN A 28 9.84 -8.70 15.58
CA ASN A 28 10.31 -8.31 16.89
C ASN A 28 10.35 -6.77 16.97
N HIS A 29 9.42 -6.20 17.74
CA HIS A 29 9.26 -4.76 17.91
C HIS A 29 10.49 -4.08 18.52
N SER A 30 11.39 -4.82 19.18
CA SER A 30 12.65 -4.26 19.69
C SER A 30 13.72 -4.06 18.61
N LEU A 31 13.53 -4.63 17.43
CA LEU A 31 14.48 -4.59 16.32
C LEU A 31 13.93 -3.84 15.11
N VAL A 32 12.63 -4.01 14.83
CA VAL A 32 12.00 -3.44 13.64
C VAL A 32 10.62 -2.88 13.95
N SER A 33 10.35 -1.68 13.42
CA SER A 33 9.01 -1.11 13.41
C SER A 33 8.12 -1.89 12.42
N PRO A 34 6.92 -2.35 12.83
CA PRO A 34 5.97 -2.97 11.91
C PRO A 34 5.63 -2.09 10.71
N TYR A 35 5.57 -0.78 10.91
CA TYR A 35 5.33 0.19 9.84
C TYR A 35 6.47 0.26 8.84
N TYR A 36 7.72 0.23 9.33
CA TYR A 36 8.89 0.18 8.47
C TYR A 36 8.89 -1.09 7.62
N LEU A 37 8.64 -2.25 8.25
CA LEU A 37 8.57 -3.52 7.55
C LEU A 37 7.47 -3.52 6.48
N GLN A 38 6.28 -3.02 6.84
CA GLN A 38 5.18 -2.81 5.89
C GLN A 38 5.61 -1.92 4.72
N TRP A 39 6.21 -0.76 4.99
CA TRP A 39 6.67 0.15 3.95
C TRP A 39 7.71 -0.52 3.05
N TYR A 40 8.70 -1.20 3.63
CA TYR A 40 9.80 -1.84 2.90
C TYR A 40 9.27 -2.90 1.91
N LEU A 41 8.35 -3.74 2.34
CA LEU A 41 7.73 -4.78 1.49
C LEU A 41 6.92 -4.18 0.33
N ASN A 42 6.32 -3.01 0.53
CA ASN A 42 5.54 -2.31 -0.50
C ASN A 42 6.35 -1.27 -1.28
N SER A 43 7.60 -1.02 -0.89
CA SER A 43 8.49 -0.08 -1.55
C SER A 43 8.92 -0.62 -2.91
N SER A 44 9.46 0.27 -3.75
CA SER A 44 10.06 -0.14 -5.03
C SER A 44 11.15 -1.21 -4.85
N LEU A 45 11.92 -1.13 -3.77
CA LEU A 45 12.96 -2.10 -3.44
C LEU A 45 12.36 -3.48 -3.16
N GLY A 46 11.33 -3.54 -2.31
CA GLY A 46 10.65 -4.79 -1.98
C GLY A 46 9.94 -5.41 -3.18
N GLN A 47 9.21 -4.59 -3.94
CA GLN A 47 8.54 -5.03 -5.16
C GLN A 47 9.54 -5.49 -6.24
N HIS A 48 10.69 -4.80 -6.38
CA HIS A 48 11.74 -5.23 -7.30
C HIS A 48 12.30 -6.61 -6.92
N TYR A 49 12.55 -6.85 -5.63
CA TYR A 49 12.97 -8.16 -5.14
C TYR A 49 11.94 -9.26 -5.48
N PHE A 50 10.65 -9.02 -5.20
CA PHE A 50 9.61 -10.00 -5.52
C PHE A 50 9.47 -10.24 -7.02
N ASN A 51 9.57 -9.19 -7.84
CA ASN A 51 9.54 -9.31 -9.30
C ASN A 51 10.72 -10.14 -9.83
N GLY A 52 11.92 -9.97 -9.27
CA GLY A 52 13.11 -10.73 -9.67
C GLY A 52 13.05 -12.21 -9.27
N MET A 53 12.31 -12.54 -8.21
CA MET A 53 12.16 -13.92 -7.70
C MET A 53 11.02 -14.69 -8.37
N SER A 54 10.14 -14.03 -9.11
CA SER A 54 9.03 -14.70 -9.81
C SER A 54 9.47 -15.19 -11.18
N GLU A 55 9.94 -16.43 -11.24
CA GLU A 55 10.19 -17.13 -12.48
C GLU A 55 8.87 -17.39 -13.24
N GLY A 56 8.65 -16.69 -14.35
CA GLY A 56 7.82 -17.16 -15.47
C GLY A 56 6.30 -17.18 -15.32
N THR A 57 5.71 -16.63 -14.25
CA THR A 57 4.24 -16.58 -14.11
C THR A 57 3.73 -15.14 -14.00
N ASN A 58 2.68 -14.82 -14.77
CA ASN A 58 1.96 -13.52 -14.76
C ASN A 58 1.32 -13.17 -13.39
N ILE A 59 1.44 -14.06 -12.40
CA ILE A 59 0.91 -13.89 -11.05
C ILE A 59 2.10 -13.96 -10.09
N ASN A 60 2.54 -12.79 -9.63
CA ASN A 60 3.54 -12.63 -8.57
C ASN A 60 3.00 -13.23 -7.25
N LYS A 61 3.24 -14.51 -7.01
CA LYS A 61 2.94 -15.13 -5.71
C LYS A 61 4.14 -14.92 -4.80
N VAL A 62 4.02 -13.95 -3.89
CA VAL A 62 4.96 -13.81 -2.77
C VAL A 62 4.79 -15.01 -1.85
N THR A 63 5.74 -15.95 -1.90
CA THR A 63 5.71 -17.15 -1.06
C THR A 63 6.39 -16.89 0.29
N ALA A 64 6.02 -17.65 1.33
CA ALA A 64 6.70 -17.60 2.62
C ALA A 64 8.20 -17.91 2.51
N LYS A 65 8.58 -18.78 1.57
CA LYS A 65 9.99 -19.08 1.27
C LYS A 65 10.72 -17.84 0.76
N THR A 66 10.16 -17.14 -0.23
CA THR A 66 10.72 -15.89 -0.77
C THR A 66 10.83 -14.81 0.30
N LEU A 67 9.82 -14.66 1.16
CA LEU A 67 9.86 -13.71 2.29
C LEU A 67 10.96 -14.06 3.30
N SER A 68 11.15 -15.34 3.60
CA SER A 68 12.12 -15.78 4.62
C SER A 68 13.58 -15.54 4.25
N VAL A 69 13.89 -15.44 2.95
CA VAL A 69 15.24 -15.23 2.43
C VAL A 69 15.45 -13.82 1.87
N MET A 70 14.46 -12.94 2.00
CA MET A 70 14.55 -11.56 1.55
C MET A 70 15.59 -10.80 2.39
N PRO A 71 16.62 -10.20 1.76
CA PRO A 71 17.50 -9.29 2.47
C PRO A 71 16.73 -8.03 2.85
N ILE A 72 16.67 -7.74 4.14
CA ILE A 72 16.06 -6.52 4.68
C ILE A 72 17.17 -5.69 5.30
N ASP A 73 17.42 -4.53 4.71
CA ASP A 73 18.30 -3.54 5.33
C ASP A 73 17.60 -2.97 6.56
N LEU A 74 18.22 -3.15 7.74
CA LEU A 74 17.60 -2.77 9.00
C LEU A 74 18.35 -1.57 9.61
N PRO A 75 17.98 -0.32 9.27
CA PRO A 75 18.57 0.85 9.89
C PRO A 75 18.18 0.94 11.37
N PRO A 76 18.84 1.79 12.18
CA PRO A 76 18.45 2.04 13.56
C PRO A 76 16.97 2.42 13.70
N LEU A 77 16.33 2.02 14.81
CA LEU A 77 14.90 2.26 15.04
C LEU A 77 14.49 3.73 14.86
N GLU A 78 15.35 4.67 15.23
CA GLU A 78 15.10 6.11 15.03
C GLU A 78 14.89 6.44 13.54
N GLN A 79 15.76 5.94 12.66
CA GLN A 79 15.66 6.15 11.22
C GLN A 79 14.44 5.43 10.63
N GLN A 80 14.09 4.25 11.16
CA GLN A 80 12.86 3.55 10.78
C GLN A 80 11.61 4.41 11.06
N HIS A 81 11.55 5.07 12.22
CA HIS A 81 10.45 5.98 12.56
C HIS A 81 10.44 7.28 11.73
N GLN A 82 11.62 7.78 11.34
CA GLN A 82 11.71 8.91 10.41
C GLN A 82 11.09 8.56 9.04
N ILE A 83 11.42 7.38 8.51
CA ILE A 83 10.82 6.87 7.27
C ILE A 83 9.31 6.72 7.41
N GLU A 84 8.83 6.18 8.53
CA GLU A 84 7.40 6.07 8.82
C GLU A 84 6.72 7.44 8.81
N THR A 85 7.33 8.46 9.42
CA THR A 85 6.79 9.83 9.45
C THR A 85 6.69 10.42 8.05
N ILE A 86 7.75 10.31 7.25
CA ILE A 86 7.78 10.80 5.87
C ILE A 86 6.70 10.08 5.04
N HIS A 87 6.60 8.77 5.18
CA HIS A 87 5.64 7.97 4.43
C HIS A 87 4.18 8.32 4.78
N LYS A 88 3.87 8.50 6.07
CA LYS A 88 2.53 8.94 6.51
C LYS A 88 2.16 10.31 5.93
N ASN A 89 3.09 11.25 5.96
CA ASN A 89 2.87 12.58 5.38
C ASN A 89 2.60 12.51 3.87
N TRP A 90 3.38 11.69 3.16
CA TRP A 90 3.18 11.46 1.72
C TRP A 90 1.80 10.85 1.41
N LEU A 91 1.37 9.85 2.19
CA LEU A 91 0.05 9.23 2.01
C LEU A 91 -1.08 10.24 2.22
N ALA A 92 -0.99 11.08 3.27
CA ALA A 92 -1.98 12.12 3.53
C ALA A 92 -2.04 13.17 2.40
N GLN A 93 -0.88 13.56 1.87
CA GLN A 93 -0.82 14.44 0.71
C GLN A 93 -1.47 13.81 -0.51
N LYS A 94 -1.12 12.55 -0.82
CA LYS A 94 -1.68 11.82 -1.97
C LYS A 94 -3.20 11.70 -1.87
N GLU A 95 -3.72 11.36 -0.70
CA GLU A 95 -5.16 11.28 -0.46
C GLU A 95 -5.85 12.63 -0.70
N THR A 96 -5.25 13.72 -0.22
CA THR A 96 -5.78 15.08 -0.42
C THR A 96 -5.84 15.44 -1.91
N HIS A 97 -4.78 15.13 -2.67
CA HIS A 97 -4.74 15.39 -4.11
C HIS A 97 -5.77 14.56 -4.87
N GLN A 98 -5.92 13.27 -4.51
CA GLN A 98 -6.93 12.40 -5.12
C GLN A 98 -8.35 12.90 -4.84
N ARG A 99 -8.62 13.39 -3.63
CA ARG A 99 -9.90 14.04 -3.30
C ARG A 99 -10.14 15.29 -4.13
N LEU A 100 -9.12 16.12 -4.32
CA LEU A 100 -9.24 17.32 -5.12
C LEU A 100 -9.59 17.01 -6.59
N ILE A 101 -8.91 16.03 -7.18
CA ILE A 101 -9.19 15.57 -8.55
C ILE A 101 -10.62 15.04 -8.64
N ALA A 102 -11.01 14.13 -7.74
CA ALA A 102 -12.35 13.54 -7.73
C ALA A 102 -13.46 14.60 -7.58
N ASN A 103 -13.25 15.59 -6.71
CA ASN A 103 -14.18 16.71 -6.58
C ASN A 103 -14.28 17.52 -7.88
N GLY A 104 -13.14 17.78 -8.52
CA GLY A 104 -13.08 18.46 -9.82
C GLY A 104 -13.87 17.73 -10.91
N ASP A 105 -13.70 16.41 -11.01
CA ASP A 105 -14.43 15.57 -11.96
C ASP A 105 -15.95 15.64 -11.72
N ILE A 106 -16.37 15.57 -10.46
CA ILE A 106 -17.79 15.68 -10.08
C ILE A 106 -18.37 17.04 -10.51
N TYR A 107 -17.65 18.14 -10.24
CA TYR A 107 -18.14 19.48 -10.63
C TYR A 107 -18.20 19.64 -12.14
N PHE A 108 -17.22 19.11 -12.87
CA PHE A 108 -17.21 19.14 -14.33
C PHE A 108 -18.44 18.41 -14.90
N ASP A 109 -18.70 17.18 -14.45
CA ASP A 109 -19.84 16.37 -14.90
C ASP A 109 -21.19 17.06 -14.60
N GLN A 110 -21.30 17.69 -13.41
CA GLN A 110 -22.50 18.45 -13.02
C GLN A 110 -22.74 19.63 -13.96
N LEU A 111 -21.71 20.42 -14.27
CA LEU A 111 -21.83 21.58 -15.17
C LEU A 111 -22.22 21.14 -16.58
N CYS A 112 -21.60 20.07 -17.10
CA CYS A 112 -21.97 19.52 -18.41
C CYS A 112 -23.44 19.09 -18.45
N THR A 113 -23.92 18.43 -17.40
CA THR A 113 -25.31 17.98 -17.30
C THR A 113 -26.29 19.15 -17.23
N GLN A 114 -25.94 20.24 -16.53
CA GLN A 114 -26.75 21.45 -16.46
C GLN A 114 -26.86 22.16 -17.83
N ILE A 115 -25.75 22.28 -18.55
CA ILE A 115 -25.74 22.89 -19.89
C ILE A 115 -26.57 22.06 -20.87
N GLN A 116 -26.45 20.73 -20.82
CA GLN A 116 -27.22 19.83 -21.69
C GLN A 116 -28.73 19.94 -21.44
N SER A 117 -29.14 20.03 -20.18
CA SER A 117 -30.56 20.13 -19.80
C SER A 117 -31.16 21.53 -20.03
N GLY A 118 -30.36 22.59 -19.88
CA GLY A 118 -30.78 23.97 -20.14
C GLY A 118 -31.00 24.32 -21.63
N ASN A 119 -30.42 23.54 -22.55
CA ASN A 119 -30.60 23.69 -24.00
C ASN A 119 -31.87 23.01 -24.55
N GLN A 120 -32.68 22.37 -23.70
CA GLN A 120 -33.94 21.70 -24.11
C GLN A 120 -35.21 22.48 -23.70
N SER A 121 -35.09 23.78 -23.40
CA SER A 121 -36.21 24.68 -23.10
C SER A 121 -36.37 25.77 -24.16
#